data_AF-X0LVU7-F1
#
_entry.id   AF-X0LVU7-F1
#
_cell.length_a   1.000
_cell.length_b   1.000
_cell.length_c   1.000
_cell.angle_alpha   90.00
_cell.angle_beta   90.00
_cell.angle_gamma   90.00
#
_symmetry.space_group_name_H-M   'P 1'
#
loop_
_entity.id
_entity.type
_entity.pdbx_description
1 polymer ?
#
loop_
_entity_poly.entity_id
_entity_poly.type
_entity_poly.pdbx_seq_one_letter_code
_entity_poly.pdbx_strand_id
1 'polypeptide(L)' 'MQRGVVEAYGSLAHQWAGADTGQLLELIHVNDPFQLKSKWNVTMDIYLEQATSKGIADAAHALFLEQGKAVVDAILP' A
#
# COMPACT_ATOMS: atom_id res chain seq x y z
N MET A 1 -6.31 -14.77 -15.33
CA MET A 1 -5.83 -13.49 -15.91
C MET A 1 -4.54 -12.99 -15.28
N GLN A 2 -4.30 -13.12 -13.96
CA GLN A 2 -3.06 -12.63 -13.30
C GLN A 2 -1.77 -13.42 -13.64
N ARG A 3 -1.85 -14.74 -13.87
CA ARG A 3 -0.66 -15.57 -14.09
C ARG A 3 0.11 -15.25 -15.39
N GLY A 4 -0.62 -14.99 -16.48
CA GLY A 4 -0.01 -14.67 -17.78
C GLY A 4 0.66 -13.30 -17.82
N VAL A 5 0.26 -12.36 -16.96
CA VAL A 5 0.94 -11.06 -16.83
C VAL A 5 2.29 -11.25 -16.12
N VAL A 6 2.35 -12.08 -15.08
CA VAL A 6 3.60 -12.36 -14.35
C VAL A 6 4.61 -13.10 -15.23
N GLU A 7 4.15 -14.05 -16.06
CA GLU A 7 5.01 -14.80 -16.98
C GLU A 7 5.54 -13.95 -18.16
N ALA A 8 4.75 -12.98 -18.64
CA ALA A 8 5.14 -12.10 -19.74
C ALA A 8 6.23 -11.08 -19.37
N TYR A 9 6.36 -10.72 -18.08
CA TYR A 9 7.40 -9.81 -17.58
C TYR A 9 8.74 -10.50 -17.27
N GLY A 10 8.84 -11.82 -17.47
CA GLY A 10 10.03 -12.58 -17.12
C GLY A 10 10.22 -12.66 -15.61
N SER A 11 11.21 -11.94 -15.07
CA SER A 11 11.49 -11.87 -13.64
C SER A 11 11.16 -10.47 -13.12
N LEU A 12 10.13 -10.39 -12.27
CA LEU A 12 9.87 -9.17 -11.49
C LEU A 12 10.98 -8.93 -10.45
N ALA A 13 11.96 -9.84 -10.30
CA ALA A 13 13.04 -9.67 -9.33
C ALA A 13 13.79 -8.35 -9.51
N HIS A 14 13.86 -7.73 -10.68
CA HIS A 14 14.50 -6.41 -10.79
C HIS A 14 13.62 -5.24 -10.28
N GLN A 15 12.31 -5.45 -10.20
CA GLN A 15 11.32 -4.51 -9.67
C GLN A 15 11.07 -4.73 -8.17
N TRP A 16 11.22 -5.98 -7.70
CA TRP A 16 11.16 -6.34 -6.27
C TRP A 16 12.53 -6.34 -5.58
N ALA A 17 13.63 -6.51 -6.33
CA ALA A 17 14.99 -6.17 -5.90
C ALA A 17 15.27 -4.70 -6.20
N GLY A 18 14.31 -3.85 -5.85
CA GLY A 18 14.71 -2.51 -5.42
C GLY A 18 15.83 -2.72 -4.40
N ALA A 19 16.91 -1.96 -4.53
CA ALA A 19 17.83 -1.82 -3.41
C ALA A 19 16.99 -1.60 -2.14
N ASP A 20 17.46 -2.05 -0.97
CA ASP A 20 16.80 -1.89 0.35
C ASP A 20 16.66 -0.40 0.77
N THR A 21 16.21 0.44 -0.15
CA THR A 21 16.12 1.89 -0.16
C THR A 21 14.79 2.33 -0.77
N GLY A 22 13.93 1.40 -1.21
CA GLY A 22 12.61 1.72 -1.72
C GLY A 22 11.72 2.29 -0.63
N GLN A 23 11.12 3.45 -0.88
CA GLN A 23 10.15 4.05 0.02
C GLN A 23 8.78 3.39 -0.17
N LEU A 24 8.18 2.94 0.92
CA LEU A 24 6.89 2.27 1.00
C LEU A 24 5.85 3.24 1.55
N LEU A 25 4.73 3.39 0.84
CA LEU A 25 3.55 4.07 1.35
C LEU A 25 2.46 3.03 1.63
N GLU A 26 2.06 2.90 2.89
CA GLU A 26 0.91 2.11 3.31
C GLU A 26 -0.32 3.02 3.45
N LEU A 27 -1.40 2.69 2.75
CA LEU A 27 -2.68 3.38 2.91
C LEU A 27 -3.58 2.57 3.84
N ILE A 28 -4.02 3.19 4.93
CA ILE A 28 -4.84 2.54 5.96
C ILE A 28 -6.28 3.00 5.82
N HIS A 29 -7.19 2.04 5.74
CA HIS A 29 -8.62 2.29 5.73
C HIS A 29 -9.07 2.44 7.19
N VAL A 30 -9.34 3.68 7.62
CA VAL A 30 -9.56 3.94 9.06
C VAL A 30 -10.82 3.24 9.60
N ASN A 31 -11.79 2.98 8.73
CA ASN A 31 -13.09 2.40 9.06
C ASN A 31 -13.31 1.00 8.46
N ASP A 32 -12.25 0.29 8.05
CA ASP A 32 -12.40 -1.03 7.44
C ASP A 32 -12.77 -2.12 8.47
N PRO A 33 -13.96 -2.74 8.34
CA PRO A 33 -14.38 -3.79 9.28
C PRO A 33 -13.55 -5.08 9.16
N PHE A 34 -12.80 -5.26 8.07
CA PHE A 34 -11.94 -6.41 7.80
C PHE A 34 -10.48 -6.18 8.21
N GLN A 35 -10.07 -4.93 8.48
CA GLN A 35 -8.72 -4.60 8.90
C GLN A 35 -8.66 -4.25 10.39
N LEU A 36 -8.16 -5.17 11.22
CA LEU A 36 -7.98 -4.92 12.65
C LEU A 36 -6.96 -3.80 12.89
N LYS A 37 -7.30 -2.86 13.79
CA LYS A 37 -6.40 -1.77 14.21
C LYS A 37 -5.04 -2.25 14.72
N SER A 38 -4.98 -3.44 15.33
CA SER A 38 -3.72 -4.06 15.78
C SER A 38 -2.79 -4.51 14.64
N LYS A 39 -3.27 -4.45 13.39
CA LYS A 39 -2.50 -4.74 12.18
C LYS A 39 -2.11 -3.48 11.41
N TRP A 40 -2.50 -2.30 11.89
CA TRP A 40 -2.08 -1.04 11.31
C TRP A 40 -0.60 -0.80 11.63
N ASN A 41 0.12 -0.15 10.72
CA ASN A 41 1.54 0.22 10.88
C ASN A 41 2.51 -0.96 11.02
N VAL A 42 2.07 -2.22 10.87
CA VAL A 42 2.98 -3.38 10.85
C VAL A 42 4.05 -3.20 9.77
N THR A 43 3.70 -2.57 8.65
CA THR A 43 4.65 -2.22 7.59
C THR A 43 5.72 -1.24 8.09
N MET A 44 5.36 -0.24 8.90
CA MET A 44 6.33 0.67 9.53
C MET A 44 7.21 -0.03 10.56
N ASP A 45 6.69 -1.02 11.29
CA ASP A 45 7.51 -1.79 12.23
C ASP A 45 8.56 -2.66 11.52
N ILE A 46 8.23 -3.19 10.34
CA ILE A 46 9.12 -4.06 9.56
C ILE A 46 10.15 -3.27 8.75
N TYR A 47 9.72 -2.17 8.13
CA TYR A 47 10.54 -1.39 7.19
C TYR A 47 11.04 -0.05 7.74
N LEU A 48 10.72 0.25 9.01
CA LEU A 48 11.19 1.42 9.77
C LEU A 48 11.10 2.72 8.96
N GLU A 49 12.23 3.41 8.77
CA GLU A 49 12.36 4.70 8.07
C GLU A 49 12.02 4.63 6.57
N GLN A 50 11.85 3.43 6.03
CA GLN A 50 11.49 3.24 4.62
C GLN A 50 9.99 3.19 4.40
N ALA A 51 9.19 3.07 5.47
CA ALA A 51 7.74 2.99 5.36
C ALA A 51 7.06 4.19 6.03
N THR A 52 6.07 4.73 5.34
CA THR A 52 5.14 5.72 5.87
C THR A 52 3.73 5.18 5.75
N SER A 53 2.93 5.28 6.81
CA SER A 53 1.52 4.91 6.78
C SER A 53 0.64 6.14 6.83
N LYS A 54 -0.37 6.22 5.95
CA LYS A 54 -1.35 7.32 5.90
C LYS A 54 -2.76 6.76 6.02
N GLY A 55 -3.46 7.18 7.08
CA GLY A 55 -4.86 6.85 7.29
C GLY A 55 -5.78 7.68 6.38
N ILE A 56 -6.70 7.00 5.72
CA ILE A 56 -7.77 7.62 4.94
C ILE A 56 -9.09 7.32 5.66
N ALA A 57 -9.74 8.40 6.12
CA ALA A 57 -11.06 8.35 6.75
C ALA A 57 -12.16 8.09 5.72
N ASP A 58 -13.34 7.71 6.20
CA ASP A 58 -14.55 7.56 5.37
C ASP A 58 -14.40 6.60 4.18
N ALA A 59 -13.47 5.64 4.31
CA ALA A 59 -13.32 4.49 3.46
C ALA A 59 -13.49 3.21 4.28
N ALA A 60 -14.42 2.36 3.87
CA ALA A 60 -14.74 1.08 4.47
C ALA A 60 -13.94 -0.06 3.84
N HIS A 61 -13.83 -0.18 2.51
CA HIS A 61 -13.05 -1.30 1.95
C HIS A 61 -12.47 -1.03 0.56
N ALA A 62 -13.06 -0.13 -0.22
CA ALA A 62 -12.59 0.17 -1.57
C ALA A 62 -12.04 1.61 -1.65
N LEU A 63 -10.86 1.86 -1.08
CA LEU A 63 -10.23 3.20 -0.99
C LEU A 63 -10.36 4.05 -2.25
N PHE A 64 -9.98 3.51 -3.41
CA PHE A 64 -10.02 4.26 -4.67
C PHE A 64 -11.44 4.59 -5.13
N LEU A 65 -12.40 3.69 -4.91
CA LEU A 65 -13.80 3.89 -5.31
C LEU A 65 -14.52 4.85 -4.35
N GLU A 66 -14.20 4.78 -3.06
CA GLU A 66 -14.88 5.53 -2.01
C GLU A 66 -14.23 6.91 -1.78
N GLN A 67 -12.90 6.98 -1.81
CA GLN A 67 -12.10 8.15 -1.43
C GLN A 67 -10.94 8.41 -2.40
N GLY A 68 -11.17 8.26 -3.70
CA GLY A 68 -10.13 8.39 -4.73
C GLY A 68 -9.32 9.69 -4.67
N LYS A 69 -9.96 10.82 -4.31
CA LYS A 69 -9.23 12.09 -4.11
C LYS A 69 -8.26 12.02 -2.92
N ALA A 70 -8.69 11.49 -1.78
CA ALA A 70 -7.84 11.37 -0.60
C ALA A 70 -6.67 10.40 -0.85
N VAL A 71 -6.88 9.36 -1.66
CA VAL A 71 -5.82 8.45 -2.12
C VAL A 71 -4.80 9.19 -2.99
N VAL A 72 -5.26 9.98 -3.97
CA VAL A 72 -4.36 10.78 -4.81
C VAL A 72 -3.58 11.80 -3.99
N ASP A 73 -4.24 12.52 -3.08
CA ASP A 73 -3.62 13.48 -2.15
C ASP A 73 -2.70 12.78 -1.11
N ALA A 74 -2.76 11.45 -1.00
CA ALA A 74 -1.85 10.65 -0.17
C ALA A 74 -0.59 10.21 -0.92
N ILE A 75 -0.70 10.02 -2.24
CA ILE A 75 0.40 9.53 -3.10
C ILE A 75 1.22 10.68 -3.67
N LEU A 76 0.57 11.80 -4.01
CA LEU A 76 1.25 12.96 -4.59
C LEU A 76 1.94 13.79 -3.49
N PRO A 77 3.13 14.35 -3.77
CA PRO A 77 3.83 15.24 -2.85
C PRO A 77 3.05 16.53 -2.55
#